data_AF-A0A961SVE0-F1
#
_entry.id   AF-A0A961SVE0-F1
#
_cell.length_a   1.000
_cell.length_b   1.000
_cell.length_c   1.000
_cell.angle_alpha   90.00
_cell.angle_beta   90.00
_cell.angle_gamma   90.00
#
_symmetry.space_group_name_H-M   'P 1'
#
loop_
_entity.id
_entity.type
_entity.pdbx_description
1 polymer ?
#
loop_
_entity_poly.entity_id
_entity_poly.type
_entity_poly.pdbx_seq_one_letter_code
_entity_poly.pdbx_strand_id
1 'polypeptide(L)'
;MAFDEMLLADGSPREPYKKYFQWLEEQEPAYLQAKARDAENIFRTTGITFAVYGHEDAAEKIIPFDLIPRIISGSEWRRLALGIEQRVLALNAFLEDIYHKQEIIRAGRIPRELIERNSAFLPQMIGMKPPGGVYTHIIGTDIVRTGEDQFYVLEDNARTP
;
A
#
# COMPACT_ATOMS: atom_id res chain seq x y z
N MET A 1 -13.98 -9.03 17.45
CA MET A 1 -13.88 -7.57 17.33
C MET A 1 -12.65 -7.29 16.47
N ALA A 2 -12.74 -6.38 15.50
CA ALA A 2 -11.59 -6.04 14.65
C ALA A 2 -10.51 -5.32 15.48
N PHE A 3 -9.25 -5.38 15.04
CA PHE A 3 -8.16 -4.64 15.66
C PHE A 3 -8.35 -3.13 15.46
N ASP A 4 -8.30 -2.37 16.55
CA ASP A 4 -8.30 -0.91 16.53
C ASP A 4 -6.88 -0.38 16.72
N GLU A 5 -6.48 0.56 15.86
CA GLU A 5 -5.13 1.13 15.82
C GLU A 5 -4.86 2.07 16.99
N MET A 6 -5.89 2.72 17.51
CA MET A 6 -5.78 3.72 18.55
C MET A 6 -6.12 3.13 19.91
N LEU A 7 -7.18 2.32 20.02
CA LEU A 7 -7.76 1.90 21.29
C LEU A 7 -7.49 0.42 21.62
N LEU A 8 -7.30 0.16 22.90
CA LEU A 8 -7.35 -1.17 23.50
C LEU A 8 -8.80 -1.54 23.85
N ALA A 9 -9.02 -2.81 24.20
CA ALA A 9 -10.36 -3.33 24.51
C ALA A 9 -11.01 -2.64 25.73
N ASP A 10 -10.20 -2.04 26.61
CA ASP A 10 -10.66 -1.28 27.78
C ASP A 10 -10.90 0.21 27.47
N GLY A 11 -10.71 0.64 26.21
CA GLY A 11 -10.87 2.02 25.76
C GLY A 11 -9.64 2.91 26.01
N SER A 12 -8.55 2.38 26.56
CA SER A 12 -7.31 3.14 26.72
C SER A 12 -6.52 3.22 25.41
N PRO A 13 -5.78 4.32 25.15
CA PRO A 13 -5.02 4.45 23.92
C PRO A 13 -3.75 3.59 23.92
N ARG A 14 -3.45 3.00 22.77
CA ARG A 14 -2.17 2.33 22.48
C ARG A 14 -1.02 3.33 22.53
N GLU A 15 0.17 2.84 22.87
CA GLU A 15 1.36 3.67 23.07
C GLU A 15 1.64 4.67 21.93
N PRO A 16 1.63 4.27 20.64
CA PRO A 16 1.91 5.20 19.54
C PRO A 16 0.90 6.34 19.43
N TYR A 17 -0.33 6.11 19.90
CA TYR A 17 -1.42 7.07 19.86
C TYR A 17 -1.54 7.94 21.10
N LYS A 18 -0.93 7.60 22.24
CA LYS A 18 -1.15 8.28 23.53
C LYS A 18 -1.12 9.82 23.45
N LYS A 19 -0.07 10.38 22.84
CA LYS A 19 0.09 11.84 22.71
C LYS A 19 -0.97 12.45 21.80
N TYR A 20 -1.32 11.77 20.72
CA TYR A 20 -2.36 12.23 19.79
C TYR A 20 -3.74 12.14 20.44
N PHE A 21 -4.02 11.07 21.16
CA PHE A 21 -5.27 10.85 21.88
C PHE A 21 -5.51 11.94 22.93
N GLN A 22 -4.50 12.25 23.76
CA GLN A 22 -4.58 13.36 24.72
C GLN A 22 -4.87 14.69 24.04
N TRP A 23 -4.13 15.00 22.97
CA TRP A 23 -4.39 16.20 22.18
C TRP A 23 -5.82 16.22 21.63
N LEU A 24 -6.32 15.09 21.12
CA LEU A 24 -7.65 14.97 20.53
C LEU A 24 -8.76 15.20 21.57
N GLU A 25 -8.61 14.67 22.79
CA GLU A 25 -9.55 14.86 23.90
C GLU A 25 -9.66 16.33 24.34
N GLU A 26 -8.60 17.11 24.16
CA GLU A 26 -8.57 18.54 24.48
C GLU A 26 -9.23 19.42 23.41
N GLN A 27 -9.62 18.87 22.25
CA GLN A 27 -10.17 19.66 21.14
C GLN A 27 -11.68 19.87 21.25
N GLU A 28 -12.13 21.08 20.88
CA GLU A 28 -13.56 21.34 20.71
C GLU A 28 -14.09 20.70 19.41
N PRO A 29 -15.23 19.99 19.43
CA PRO A 29 -15.80 19.38 18.23
C PRO A 29 -16.03 20.37 17.08
N ALA A 30 -16.45 21.61 17.41
CA ALA A 30 -16.65 22.66 16.41
C ALA A 30 -15.35 23.08 15.72
N TYR A 31 -14.23 23.08 16.45
CA TYR A 31 -12.91 23.36 15.91
C TYR A 31 -12.47 22.27 14.92
N LEU A 32 -12.63 20.99 15.29
CA LEU A 32 -12.29 19.87 14.41
C LEU A 32 -13.13 19.86 13.12
N GLN A 33 -14.43 20.16 13.22
CA GLN A 33 -15.31 20.29 12.05
C GLN A 33 -14.87 21.44 11.14
N ALA A 34 -14.47 22.58 11.70
CA ALA A 34 -13.92 23.68 10.91
C ALA A 34 -12.64 23.25 10.20
N LYS A 35 -11.74 22.52 10.87
CA LYS A 35 -10.51 21.99 10.25
C LYS A 35 -10.77 20.96 9.16
N ALA A 36 -11.80 20.14 9.29
CA ALA A 36 -12.18 19.19 8.24
C ALA A 36 -12.62 19.93 6.98
N ARG A 37 -13.42 21.01 7.14
CA ARG A 37 -13.84 21.87 6.02
C ARG A 37 -12.66 22.62 5.40
N ASP A 38 -11.75 23.14 6.21
CA ASP A 38 -10.52 23.79 5.73
C ASP A 38 -9.71 22.80 4.88
N ALA A 39 -9.51 21.57 5.35
CA ALA A 39 -8.80 20.52 4.61
C ALA A 39 -9.51 20.18 3.29
N GLU A 40 -10.83 19.99 3.31
CA GLU A 40 -11.60 19.72 2.08
C GLU A 40 -11.46 20.87 1.06
N ASN A 41 -11.49 22.12 1.52
CA ASN A 41 -11.28 23.30 0.66
C ASN A 41 -9.87 23.34 0.07
N ILE A 42 -8.84 22.95 0.83
CA ILE A 42 -7.47 22.81 0.32
C ILE A 42 -7.42 21.76 -0.79
N PHE A 43 -8.01 20.58 -0.58
CA PHE A 43 -8.04 19.52 -1.60
C PHE A 43 -8.79 19.96 -2.87
N ARG A 44 -9.91 20.70 -2.72
CA ARG A 44 -10.64 21.32 -3.83
C ARG A 44 -9.78 22.30 -4.62
N THR A 45 -9.11 23.23 -3.94
CA THR A 45 -8.35 24.31 -4.58
C THR A 45 -7.02 23.85 -5.17
N THR A 46 -6.43 22.79 -4.62
CA THR A 46 -5.18 22.19 -5.14
C THR A 46 -5.41 21.17 -6.26
N GLY A 47 -6.68 20.87 -6.59
CA GLY A 47 -7.02 19.95 -7.68
C GLY A 47 -6.74 18.49 -7.34
N ILE A 48 -6.74 18.12 -6.06
CA ILE A 48 -6.65 16.71 -5.63
C ILE A 48 -8.04 16.07 -5.80
N THR A 49 -8.38 15.80 -7.06
CA THR A 49 -9.64 15.15 -7.47
C THR A 49 -9.34 13.79 -8.09
N PHE A 50 -10.32 12.89 -8.05
CA PHE A 50 -10.28 11.62 -8.77
C PHE A 50 -11.42 11.54 -9.77
N ALA A 51 -11.14 10.92 -10.91
CA ALA A 51 -12.16 10.65 -11.93
C ALA A 51 -12.97 9.42 -11.53
N VAL A 52 -14.30 9.57 -11.46
CA VAL A 52 -15.20 8.42 -11.32
C VAL A 52 -15.48 7.87 -12.72
N TYR A 53 -14.82 6.77 -13.09
CA TYR A 53 -15.15 6.07 -14.33
C TYR A 53 -16.49 5.33 -14.17
N GLY A 54 -17.49 5.69 -14.98
CA GLY A 54 -18.76 4.94 -15.04
C GLY A 54 -20.03 5.72 -15.37
N HIS A 55 -20.01 7.06 -15.44
CA HIS A 55 -21.16 7.87 -15.86
C HIS A 55 -20.77 8.86 -16.96
N GLU A 56 -21.71 9.14 -17.87
CA GLU A 56 -21.56 10.12 -18.98
C GLU A 56 -21.21 11.53 -18.48
N ASP A 57 -21.46 11.81 -17.20
CA ASP A 57 -20.93 12.95 -16.47
C ASP A 57 -19.70 12.52 -15.66
N ALA A 58 -18.51 12.73 -16.23
CA ALA A 58 -17.24 12.64 -15.50
C ALA A 58 -17.12 13.79 -14.49
N ALA A 59 -17.96 13.77 -13.45
CA ALA A 59 -17.88 14.72 -12.36
C ALA A 59 -16.65 14.37 -11.51
N GLU A 60 -15.65 15.26 -11.52
CA GLU A 60 -14.52 15.19 -10.61
C GLU A 60 -15.03 15.15 -9.16
N LYS A 61 -14.65 14.10 -8.41
CA LYS A 61 -14.91 14.01 -6.98
C LYS A 61 -13.64 14.27 -6.20
N ILE A 62 -13.77 14.92 -5.06
CA ILE A 62 -12.65 15.16 -4.16
C ILE A 62 -12.35 13.86 -3.42
N ILE A 63 -11.06 13.56 -3.28
CA ILE A 63 -10.62 12.46 -2.43
C ILE A 63 -11.00 12.79 -0.98
N PRO A 64 -11.81 11.97 -0.30
CA PRO A 64 -12.16 12.23 1.09
C PRO A 64 -10.90 12.23 1.94
N PHE A 65 -10.78 13.22 2.82
CA PHE A 65 -9.63 13.38 3.70
C PHE A 65 -10.06 13.24 5.16
N ASP A 66 -9.29 12.46 5.93
CA ASP A 66 -9.50 12.26 7.37
C ASP A 66 -8.42 13.01 8.16
N LEU A 67 -8.83 13.70 9.23
CA LEU A 67 -7.93 14.40 10.14
C LEU A 67 -7.23 13.47 11.12
N ILE A 68 -7.76 12.27 11.33
CA ILE A 68 -7.20 11.27 12.24
C ILE A 68 -6.11 10.49 11.49
N PRO A 69 -4.83 10.65 11.85
CA PRO A 69 -3.75 9.98 11.15
C PRO A 69 -3.72 8.49 11.48
N ARG A 70 -3.27 7.69 10.51
CA ARG A 70 -2.81 6.32 10.75
C ARG A 70 -1.38 6.36 11.27
N ILE A 71 -1.20 6.25 12.58
CA ILE A 71 0.12 6.31 13.22
C ILE A 71 0.73 4.91 13.22
N ILE A 72 1.94 4.80 12.66
CA ILE A 72 2.77 3.58 12.71
C ILE A 72 4.02 3.94 13.53
N SER A 73 4.29 3.18 14.58
CA SER A 73 5.50 3.36 15.40
C SER A 73 6.76 3.07 14.59
N GLY A 74 7.88 3.64 15.02
CA GLY A 74 9.16 3.38 14.37
C GLY A 74 9.59 1.91 14.40
N SER A 75 9.19 1.14 15.42
CA SER A 75 9.46 -0.31 15.48
C SER A 75 8.62 -1.10 14.49
N GLU A 76 7.33 -0.80 14.37
CA GLU A 76 6.44 -1.43 13.38
C GLU A 76 6.93 -1.11 11.96
N TRP A 77 7.23 0.16 11.70
CA TRP A 77 7.71 0.60 10.38
C TRP A 77 9.02 -0.07 9.99
N ARG A 78 10.00 -0.18 10.91
CA ARG A 78 11.26 -0.87 10.61
C ARG A 78 11.04 -2.32 10.18
N ARG A 79 10.15 -3.04 10.87
CA ARG A 79 9.84 -4.43 10.52
C ARG A 79 9.11 -4.52 9.18
N LEU A 80 8.12 -3.65 8.97
CA LEU A 80 7.36 -3.56 7.72
C LEU A 80 8.27 -3.25 6.52
N ALA A 81 9.10 -2.23 6.63
CA ALA A 81 10.02 -1.79 5.59
C ALA A 81 10.97 -2.92 5.17
N LEU A 82 11.57 -3.64 6.13
CA LEU A 82 12.42 -4.80 5.84
C LEU A 82 11.66 -5.92 5.11
N GLY A 83 10.40 -6.18 5.51
CA GLY A 83 9.57 -7.18 4.84
C GLY A 83 9.18 -6.78 3.41
N ILE A 84 8.85 -5.51 3.20
CA ILE A 84 8.55 -4.94 1.88
C ILE A 84 9.80 -5.00 1.00
N GLU A 85 10.96 -4.59 1.50
CA GLU A 85 12.23 -4.63 0.77
C GLU A 85 12.58 -6.06 0.35
N GLN A 86 12.48 -7.03 1.28
CA GLN A 86 12.68 -8.45 0.97
C GLN A 86 11.75 -8.91 -0.16
N ARG A 87 10.47 -8.52 -0.11
CA ARG A 87 9.47 -8.91 -1.10
C ARG A 87 9.78 -8.30 -2.47
N VAL A 88 10.14 -7.02 -2.54
CA VAL A 88 10.52 -6.31 -3.76
C VAL A 88 11.75 -6.95 -4.42
N LEU A 89 12.74 -7.35 -3.62
CA LEU A 89 13.92 -8.07 -4.11
C LEU A 89 13.53 -9.43 -4.69
N ALA A 90 12.66 -10.18 -4.00
CA ALA A 90 12.17 -11.47 -4.49
C ALA A 90 11.37 -11.35 -5.79
N LEU A 91 10.53 -10.32 -5.93
CA LEU A 91 9.75 -10.05 -7.15
C LEU A 91 10.66 -9.71 -8.33
N ASN A 92 11.68 -8.86 -8.13
CA ASN A 92 12.64 -8.56 -9.20
C ASN A 92 13.46 -9.79 -9.60
N ALA A 93 13.94 -10.57 -8.63
CA ALA A 93 14.65 -11.82 -8.90
C ALA A 93 13.77 -12.84 -9.64
N PHE A 94 12.49 -12.93 -9.26
CA PHE A 94 11.53 -13.77 -9.95
C PHE A 94 11.34 -13.35 -11.41
N LEU A 95 11.16 -12.05 -11.69
CA LEU A 95 11.04 -11.55 -13.06
C LEU A 95 12.31 -11.80 -13.88
N GLU A 96 13.50 -11.59 -13.29
CA GLU A 96 14.76 -11.94 -13.95
C GLU A 96 14.82 -13.43 -14.29
N ASP A 97 14.46 -14.31 -13.35
CA ASP A 97 14.50 -15.76 -13.57
C ASP A 97 13.51 -16.21 -14.66
N ILE A 98 12.26 -15.75 -14.60
CA ILE A 98 11.20 -16.13 -15.54
C ILE A 98 11.54 -15.77 -16.99
N TYR A 99 12.17 -14.61 -17.20
CA TYR A 99 12.60 -14.18 -18.54
C TYR A 99 13.98 -14.72 -18.95
N HIS A 100 14.67 -15.47 -18.09
CA HIS A 100 15.97 -16.05 -18.40
C HIS A 100 16.02 -17.56 -18.18
N LYS A 101 16.61 -18.00 -17.06
CA LYS A 101 16.97 -19.41 -16.84
C LYS A 101 15.78 -20.27 -16.40
N GLN A 102 14.72 -19.64 -15.88
CA GLN A 102 13.52 -20.30 -15.38
C GLN A 102 13.84 -21.38 -14.33
N GLU A 103 14.81 -21.12 -13.46
CA GLU A 103 15.26 -22.05 -12.43
C GLU A 103 14.14 -22.37 -11.43
N ILE A 104 13.26 -21.42 -11.09
CA ILE A 104 12.12 -21.65 -10.20
C ILE A 104 11.11 -22.64 -10.78
N ILE A 105 10.98 -22.66 -12.11
CA ILE A 105 10.15 -23.63 -12.84
C ILE A 105 10.89 -24.98 -12.93
N ARG A 106 12.17 -24.99 -13.28
CA ARG A 106 13.00 -26.22 -13.35
C ARG A 106 13.08 -26.94 -12.00
N ALA A 107 13.10 -26.18 -10.91
CA ALA A 107 13.07 -26.68 -9.54
C ALA A 107 11.67 -27.16 -9.09
N GLY A 108 10.65 -27.04 -9.94
CA GLY A 108 9.29 -27.49 -9.65
C GLY A 108 8.56 -26.68 -8.57
N ARG A 109 9.02 -25.45 -8.27
CA ARG A 109 8.39 -24.59 -7.24
C ARG A 109 7.20 -23.82 -7.79
N ILE A 110 7.23 -23.46 -9.07
CA ILE A 110 6.12 -22.83 -9.78
C ILE A 110 5.80 -23.66 -11.03
N PRO A 111 4.54 -24.08 -11.23
CA PRO A 111 4.12 -24.76 -12.45
C PRO A 111 4.30 -23.88 -13.69
N ARG A 112 4.85 -24.47 -14.77
CA ARG A 112 5.12 -23.78 -16.03
C ARG A 112 3.87 -23.14 -16.62
N GLU A 113 2.74 -23.82 -16.55
CA GLU A 113 1.48 -23.35 -17.12
C GLU A 113 0.95 -22.07 -16.46
N LEU A 114 1.31 -21.77 -15.21
CA LEU A 114 0.92 -20.51 -14.55
C LEU A 114 1.63 -19.29 -15.14
N ILE A 115 2.75 -19.50 -15.83
CA ILE A 115 3.53 -18.44 -16.47
C ILE A 115 3.17 -18.35 -17.95
N GLU A 116 3.31 -19.44 -18.70
CA GLU A 116 3.16 -19.42 -20.16
C GLU A 116 1.73 -19.12 -20.64
N ARG A 117 0.72 -19.45 -19.82
CA ARG A 117 -0.69 -19.14 -20.14
C ARG A 117 -1.17 -17.82 -19.56
N ASN A 118 -0.32 -17.11 -18.82
CA ASN A 118 -0.68 -15.82 -18.26
C ASN A 118 -0.59 -14.74 -19.34
N SER A 119 -1.66 -13.98 -19.55
CA SER A 119 -1.69 -12.90 -20.54
C SER A 119 -0.70 -11.77 -20.25
N ALA A 120 -0.23 -11.64 -19.00
CA ALA A 120 0.79 -10.67 -18.61
C ALA A 120 2.22 -11.14 -18.91
N PHE A 121 2.44 -12.42 -19.24
CA PHE A 121 3.74 -12.91 -19.65
C PHE A 121 4.04 -12.49 -21.09
N LEU A 122 5.21 -11.89 -21.31
CA LEU A 122 5.62 -11.38 -22.62
C LEU A 122 6.81 -12.18 -23.16
N PRO A 123 6.61 -13.12 -24.10
CA PRO A 123 7.69 -13.90 -24.70
C PRO A 123 8.81 -13.04 -25.31
N GLN A 124 8.49 -11.83 -25.74
CA GLN A 124 9.43 -10.85 -26.30
C GLN A 124 10.48 -10.37 -25.28
N MET A 125 10.21 -10.53 -23.98
CA MET A 125 11.13 -10.17 -22.90
C MET A 125 12.12 -11.30 -22.59
N ILE A 126 11.99 -12.49 -23.19
CA ILE A 126 12.92 -13.60 -22.95
C ILE A 126 14.33 -13.21 -23.39
N GLY A 127 15.30 -13.32 -22.48
CA GLY A 127 16.69 -12.92 -22.68
C GLY A 127 16.94 -11.41 -22.63
N MET A 128 15.89 -10.60 -22.44
CA MET A 128 16.03 -9.16 -22.26
C MET A 128 16.42 -8.85 -20.81
N LYS A 129 17.52 -8.12 -20.64
CA LYS A 129 17.97 -7.63 -19.34
C LYS A 129 17.86 -6.10 -19.28
N PRO A 130 17.03 -5.53 -18.39
CA PRO A 130 16.95 -4.09 -18.22
C PRO A 130 18.24 -3.52 -17.60
N PRO A 131 18.52 -2.21 -17.77
CA PRO A 131 19.62 -1.55 -17.08
C PRO A 131 19.57 -1.79 -15.57
N GLY A 132 20.72 -2.12 -14.98
CA GLY A 132 20.81 -2.43 -13.55
C GLY A 132 20.13 -3.74 -13.12
N GLY A 133 19.52 -4.50 -14.04
CA GLY A 133 18.79 -5.73 -13.71
C GLY A 133 17.49 -5.50 -12.93
N VAL A 134 16.96 -4.26 -12.93
CA VAL A 134 15.73 -3.91 -12.22
C VAL A 134 14.56 -3.93 -13.20
N TYR A 135 13.60 -4.83 -12.97
CA TYR A 135 12.39 -4.93 -13.78
C TYR A 135 11.31 -3.98 -13.28
N THR A 136 11.19 -3.86 -11.96
CA THR A 136 10.13 -3.10 -11.29
C THR A 136 10.77 -2.02 -10.44
N HIS A 137 10.90 -0.84 -11.05
CA HIS A 137 11.61 0.30 -10.45
C HIS A 137 10.81 0.96 -9.33
N ILE A 138 9.49 0.94 -9.46
CA ILE A 138 8.53 1.45 -8.48
C ILE A 138 7.50 0.34 -8.28
N ILE A 139 7.22 0.00 -7.02
CA ILE A 139 6.22 -0.99 -6.63
C ILE A 139 5.39 -0.39 -5.51
N GLY A 140 4.07 -0.48 -5.64
CA GLY A 140 3.14 -0.30 -4.53
C GLY A 140 2.84 -1.67 -3.90
N THR A 141 2.91 -1.78 -2.57
CA THR A 141 2.51 -3.00 -1.86
C THR A 141 1.35 -2.66 -0.94
N ASP A 142 0.19 -3.24 -1.22
CA ASP A 142 -1.03 -3.00 -0.47
C ASP A 142 -1.07 -3.91 0.75
N ILE A 143 -1.16 -3.31 1.94
CA ILE A 143 -1.00 -4.00 3.22
C ILE A 143 -2.22 -3.76 4.10
N VAL A 144 -2.69 -4.84 4.73
CA VAL A 144 -3.68 -4.79 5.81
C VAL A 144 -3.09 -5.27 7.13
N ARG A 145 -3.64 -4.74 8.22
CA ARG A 145 -3.32 -5.14 9.58
C ARG A 145 -4.53 -5.81 10.21
N THR A 146 -4.33 -6.97 10.85
CA THR A 146 -5.41 -7.72 11.53
C THR A 146 -5.17 -7.88 13.03
N GLY A 147 -3.99 -7.47 13.51
CA GLY A 147 -3.57 -7.58 14.90
C GLY A 147 -2.29 -6.79 15.16
N GLU A 148 -1.80 -6.80 16.40
CA GLU A 148 -0.70 -5.94 16.84
C GLU A 148 0.59 -6.17 16.03
N ASP A 149 0.94 -7.41 15.72
CA ASP A 149 2.12 -7.72 14.90
C ASP A 149 1.74 -8.43 13.59
N GLN A 150 0.48 -8.30 13.16
CA GLN A 150 -0.10 -9.10 12.09
C GLN A 150 -0.41 -8.22 10.88
N PHE A 151 0.54 -8.19 9.94
CA PHE A 151 0.44 -7.50 8.66
C PHE A 151 0.45 -8.50 7.51
N TYR A 152 -0.40 -8.26 6.51
CA TYR A 152 -0.56 -9.11 5.34
C TYR A 152 -0.54 -8.26 4.07
N VAL A 153 0.17 -8.74 3.06
CA VAL A 153 0.11 -8.17 1.71
C VAL A 153 -1.15 -8.69 1.03
N LEU A 154 -1.97 -7.77 0.53
CA LEU A 154 -3.12 -8.08 -0.32
C LEU A 154 -2.72 -8.17 -1.79
N GLU A 155 -1.94 -7.19 -2.26
CA GLU A 155 -1.59 -7.03 -3.67
C GLU A 155 -0.22 -6.34 -3.84
N ASP A 156 0.45 -6.66 -4.95
CA ASP A 156 1.64 -5.96 -5.42
C ASP A 156 1.37 -5.28 -6.75
N ASN A 157 1.48 -3.96 -6.77
CA ASN A 157 1.30 -3.10 -7.93
C ASN A 157 2.64 -2.86 -8.61
N ALA A 158 2.99 -3.73 -9.57
CA ALA A 158 4.29 -3.78 -10.23
C ALA A 158 4.30 -3.22 -11.67
N ARG A 159 3.20 -2.59 -12.11
CA ARG A 159 3.06 -2.04 -13.48
C ARG A 159 3.30 -0.53 -13.49
N THR A 160 2.26 0.22 -13.20
CA THR A 160 2.27 1.70 -13.10
C THR A 160 1.55 2.08 -11.80
N PRO A 161 2.18 1.81 -10.64
CA PRO A 161 1.63 2.16 -9.34
C PRO A 161 1.57 3.67 -9.12
#